data_AF-A0A1S3UQA1-F1
#
_entry.id   AF-A0A1S3UQA1-F1
#
_cell.length_a   1.000
_cell.length_b   1.000
_cell.length_c   1.000
_cell.angle_alpha   90.00
_cell.angle_beta   90.00
_cell.angle_gamma   90.00
#
_symmetry.space_group_name_H-M   'P 1'
#
loop_
_entity.id
_entity.type
_entity.pdbx_description
1 polymer ?
#
loop_
_entity_poly.entity_id
_entity_poly.type
_entity_poly.pdbx_seq_one_letter_code
_entity_poly.pdbx_strand_id
1 'polypeptide(L)'
;MFSNCFEAKPLFRASIGSDLSVSFSSGQVTMLKNHCSCSLSIAEPGSVFFRSVFRTCRKRKDPKNTTYWKPPQASAVNDFHLPMSSSVVKNRTSMEGIRSLRLITAVKTPYLPNGQFDLDSYDNLVDMQIAKGIEGILVAGSTGEGQLMTWSEQIMLIAHTVNCFGDRVKVVGNAGSNCTSEAIKATERGFAVGMNAALHISPYYGKTSLDGLVAHYNSVLSIGPIIVYNIPTRTNQDIPPSVVQTLAQSPNLVGVKECVGTERIKQYTDEGIVVWTGIDKMSHDARWDFGAVGVQSVASNLVPVRRHKSVLFFLEKL
;
A
#
# COMPACT_ATOMS: atom_id res chain seq x y z
N MET A 1 5.49 50.65 -18.48
CA MET A 1 4.07 50.76 -18.86
C MET A 1 3.74 49.49 -19.64
N PHE A 2 3.18 48.46 -18.99
CA PHE A 2 1.72 48.18 -18.88
C PHE A 2 1.11 47.91 -20.28
N SER A 3 0.42 46.80 -20.62
CA SER A 3 -0.41 45.88 -19.83
C SER A 3 -0.72 44.55 -20.57
N ASN A 4 -0.95 43.50 -19.76
CA ASN A 4 -1.90 42.38 -19.82
C ASN A 4 -2.61 41.94 -21.12
N CYS A 5 -2.64 40.61 -21.33
CA CYS A 5 -3.89 39.81 -21.35
C CYS A 5 -3.56 38.31 -21.19
N PHE A 6 -3.71 37.78 -19.98
CA PHE A 6 -3.83 36.34 -19.71
C PHE A 6 -5.33 36.02 -19.70
N GLU A 7 -5.78 35.21 -20.65
CA GLU A 7 -7.14 34.67 -20.69
C GLU A 7 -7.24 33.48 -19.72
N ALA A 8 -8.12 33.60 -18.73
CA ALA A 8 -8.40 32.58 -17.73
C ALA A 8 -9.28 31.46 -18.29
N LYS A 9 -8.93 30.20 -18.00
CA LYS A 9 -9.76 28.99 -18.22
C LYS A 9 -10.29 28.47 -16.87
N PRO A 10 -11.38 27.66 -16.87
CA PRO A 10 -12.53 27.87 -16.00
C PRO A 10 -12.37 27.29 -14.59
N LEU A 11 -13.05 27.91 -13.62
CA LEU A 11 -13.27 27.40 -12.26
C LEU A 11 -14.07 26.08 -12.32
N PHE A 12 -13.50 25.01 -11.75
CA PHE A 12 -14.26 23.82 -11.39
C PHE A 12 -15.09 24.10 -10.13
N ARG A 13 -16.40 23.83 -10.21
CA ARG A 13 -17.32 23.88 -9.07
C ARG A 13 -18.04 22.54 -9.00
N ALA A 14 -17.61 21.67 -8.09
CA ALA A 14 -18.35 20.44 -7.77
C ALA A 14 -19.30 20.76 -6.61
N SER A 15 -20.61 20.56 -6.84
CA SER A 15 -21.64 20.70 -5.81
C SER A 15 -21.87 19.34 -5.16
N ILE A 16 -21.45 19.19 -3.91
CA ILE A 16 -21.83 18.05 -3.06
C ILE A 16 -22.95 18.58 -2.15
N GLY A 17 -24.12 17.92 -2.15
CA GLY A 17 -25.34 18.21 -1.37
C GLY A 17 -25.34 19.39 -0.39
N SER A 18 -26.30 20.31 -0.61
CA SER A 18 -26.79 21.49 0.14
C SER A 18 -25.92 22.34 1.08
N ASP A 19 -24.77 21.92 1.61
CA ASP A 19 -24.08 22.68 2.67
C ASP A 19 -22.54 22.75 2.58
N LEU A 20 -21.92 22.26 1.49
CA LEU A 20 -20.48 22.45 1.27
C LEU A 20 -20.13 22.76 -0.19
N SER A 21 -19.29 23.77 -0.39
CA SER A 21 -18.64 24.06 -1.67
C SER A 21 -17.12 24.15 -1.50
N VAL A 22 -16.39 23.46 -2.36
CA VAL A 22 -14.92 23.51 -2.43
C VAL A 22 -14.53 24.17 -3.75
N SER A 23 -13.65 25.17 -3.70
CA SER A 23 -13.10 25.83 -4.89
C SER A 23 -11.58 25.84 -4.86
N PHE A 24 -10.97 25.62 -6.02
CA PHE A 24 -9.51 25.61 -6.21
C PHE A 24 -9.10 26.71 -7.17
N SER A 25 -8.17 27.58 -6.74
CA SER A 25 -7.44 28.49 -7.63
C SER A 25 -5.99 28.60 -7.19
N SER A 26 -5.06 28.45 -8.15
CA SER A 26 -3.65 28.87 -8.01
C SER A 26 -3.01 28.56 -6.65
N GLY A 27 -2.99 27.27 -6.27
CA GLY A 27 -2.26 26.79 -5.09
C GLY A 27 -2.92 27.04 -3.73
N GLN A 28 -4.16 27.52 -3.69
CA GLN A 28 -4.94 27.65 -2.45
C GLN A 28 -6.18 26.76 -2.45
N VAL A 29 -6.45 26.13 -1.29
CA VAL A 29 -7.70 25.42 -0.99
C VAL A 29 -8.47 26.24 0.03
N THR A 30 -9.68 26.67 -0.31
CA THR A 30 -10.56 27.39 0.63
C THR A 30 -11.82 26.56 0.89
N MET A 31 -12.06 26.25 2.17
CA MET A 31 -13.29 25.63 2.64
C MET A 31 -14.17 26.71 3.26
N LEU A 32 -15.37 26.92 2.72
CA LEU A 32 -16.34 27.84 3.28
C LEU A 32 -17.43 27.04 4.00
N LYS A 33 -17.55 27.26 5.31
CA LYS A 33 -18.72 26.89 6.11
C LYS A 33 -19.27 28.18 6.72
N ASN A 34 -20.59 28.38 6.70
CA ASN A 34 -21.19 29.61 7.23
C ASN A 34 -20.67 29.89 8.65
N HIS A 35 -20.05 31.07 8.79
CA HIS A 35 -19.47 31.65 10.00
C HIS A 35 -18.14 31.05 10.54
N CYS A 36 -17.08 30.99 9.73
CA CYS A 36 -15.73 31.45 10.10
C CYS A 36 -14.77 31.32 8.91
N SER A 37 -14.10 32.39 8.51
CA SER A 37 -13.02 32.35 7.51
C SER A 37 -11.66 32.21 8.19
N CYS A 38 -10.92 31.14 7.93
CA CYS A 38 -9.49 31.07 8.20
C CYS A 38 -8.74 31.05 6.87
N SER A 39 -7.95 32.09 6.60
CA SER A 39 -7.00 32.14 5.50
C SER A 39 -5.60 31.77 6.00
N LEU A 40 -4.89 30.91 5.28
CA LEU A 40 -3.49 30.58 5.55
C LEU A 40 -2.64 31.02 4.34
N SER A 41 -1.72 31.96 4.56
CA SER A 41 -0.78 32.45 3.55
C SER A 41 0.55 31.70 3.66
N ILE A 42 1.02 31.13 2.54
CA ILE A 42 2.37 30.56 2.42
C ILE A 42 3.28 31.63 1.81
N ALA A 43 4.40 31.95 2.45
CA ALA A 43 5.45 32.82 1.92
C ALA A 43 6.62 31.97 1.39
N GLU A 44 7.07 32.23 0.16
CA GLU A 44 8.26 31.61 -0.44
C GLU A 44 9.56 32.31 0.00
N PRO A 45 10.66 31.59 0.27
CA PRO A 45 12.00 32.19 0.34
C PRO A 45 12.74 32.04 -1.00
N GLY A 46 13.16 33.18 -1.56
CA GLY A 46 13.90 33.30 -2.81
C GLY A 46 15.42 33.04 -2.75
N SER A 47 15.95 32.73 -3.93
CA SER A 47 17.31 32.93 -4.46
C SER A 47 18.53 32.92 -3.53
N VAL A 48 19.39 31.89 -3.63
CA VAL A 48 20.83 32.02 -3.35
C VAL A 48 21.66 31.29 -4.43
N PHE A 49 22.55 32.07 -5.03
CA PHE A 49 23.57 31.76 -6.03
C PHE A 49 24.51 30.61 -5.59
N PHE A 50 24.67 29.55 -6.38
CA PHE A 50 25.75 28.57 -6.18
C PHE A 50 26.95 28.93 -7.06
N ARG A 51 28.02 29.44 -6.44
CA ARG A 51 29.37 29.50 -7.04
C ARG A 51 30.15 28.26 -6.62
N SER A 52 30.50 27.43 -7.59
CA SER A 52 31.42 26.31 -7.45
C SER A 52 32.81 26.81 -6.99
N VAL A 53 33.32 26.26 -5.90
CA VAL A 53 34.76 26.29 -5.57
C VAL A 53 35.19 24.86 -5.28
N PHE A 54 35.86 24.27 -6.27
CA PHE A 54 36.67 23.07 -6.08
C PHE A 54 37.77 23.35 -5.04
N ARG A 55 37.80 22.58 -3.94
CA ARG A 55 39.01 22.41 -3.13
C ARG A 55 39.39 20.94 -3.11
N THR A 56 40.51 20.67 -3.76
CA THR A 56 41.26 19.42 -3.71
C THR A 56 41.71 19.14 -2.27
N CYS A 57 41.31 18.00 -1.70
CA CYS A 57 41.84 17.55 -0.42
C CYS A 57 42.77 16.34 -0.62
N ARG A 58 44.05 16.55 -0.30
CA ARG A 58 45.14 15.57 -0.32
C ARG A 58 44.86 14.38 0.59
N LYS A 59 45.18 13.18 0.11
CA LYS A 59 45.23 11.94 0.90
C LYS A 59 46.24 12.06 2.05
N ARG A 60 45.81 11.76 3.28
CA ARG A 60 46.66 11.21 4.35
C ARG A 60 45.99 9.95 4.89
N LYS A 61 46.71 8.83 4.83
CA LYS A 61 46.35 7.55 5.46
C LYS A 61 46.71 7.65 6.95
N ASP A 62 45.77 7.29 7.82
CA ASP A 62 46.03 6.99 9.23
C ASP A 62 45.54 5.56 9.51
N PRO A 63 46.40 4.61 9.93
CA PRO A 63 46.04 3.22 10.10
C PRO A 63 45.76 2.94 11.58
N LYS A 64 44.58 3.31 12.09
CA LYS A 64 43.99 2.83 13.37
C LYS A 64 42.64 3.53 13.62
N ASN A 65 41.57 3.11 12.93
CA ASN A 65 40.22 3.42 13.41
C ASN A 65 39.20 2.42 12.87
N THR A 66 38.91 1.38 13.64
CA THR A 66 37.76 0.49 13.42
C THR A 66 36.49 1.21 13.90
N THR A 67 35.86 1.98 13.02
CA THR A 67 34.55 2.56 13.29
C THR A 67 33.47 1.64 12.73
N TYR A 68 32.72 1.01 13.63
CA TYR A 68 31.47 0.31 13.28
C TYR A 68 30.49 1.30 12.65
N TRP A 69 29.88 0.91 11.53
CA TRP A 69 28.84 1.68 10.87
C TRP A 69 27.61 1.77 11.78
N LYS A 70 27.12 2.98 12.06
CA LYS A 70 25.83 3.23 12.71
C LYS A 70 24.86 3.75 11.65
N PRO A 71 23.63 3.20 11.55
CA PRO A 71 22.64 3.74 10.63
C PRO A 71 22.30 5.19 11.01
N PRO A 72 22.03 6.08 10.03
CA PRO A 72 21.62 7.45 10.31
C PRO A 72 20.28 7.43 11.05
N GLN A 73 20.23 8.07 12.22
CA GLN A 73 18.95 8.40 12.85
C GLN A 73 18.25 9.42 11.94
N ALA A 74 17.05 9.06 11.48
CA ALA A 74 16.25 9.95 10.67
C ALA A 74 15.95 11.22 11.48
N SER A 75 16.35 12.38 10.96
CA SER A 75 15.86 13.66 11.45
C SER A 75 14.37 13.74 11.13
N ALA A 76 13.52 13.58 12.14
CA ALA A 76 12.10 13.80 12.03
C ALA A 76 11.85 15.28 11.68
N VAL A 77 11.52 15.55 10.42
CA VAL A 77 10.83 16.80 10.08
C VAL A 77 9.36 16.52 10.37
N ASN A 78 8.79 17.24 11.34
CA ASN A 78 7.38 17.12 11.70
C ASN A 78 6.53 17.60 10.51
N ASP A 79 6.07 16.68 9.67
CA ASP A 79 4.99 16.94 8.73
C ASP A 79 3.68 16.99 9.52
N PHE A 80 2.95 18.09 9.36
CA PHE A 80 1.73 18.42 10.09
C PHE A 80 0.69 17.30 10.03
N HIS A 81 0.23 16.90 11.23
CA HIS A 81 -0.85 15.95 11.45
C HIS A 81 -2.10 16.31 10.62
N LEU A 82 -2.54 15.39 9.76
CA LEU A 82 -3.94 15.34 9.37
C LEU A 82 -4.76 15.00 10.63
N PRO A 83 -5.71 15.85 11.06
CA PRO A 83 -6.51 15.54 12.23
C PRO A 83 -7.45 14.39 11.89
N MET A 84 -7.13 13.19 12.39
CA MET A 84 -8.10 12.11 12.42
C MET A 84 -9.23 12.49 13.38
N SER A 85 -10.48 12.38 12.91
CA SER A 85 -11.64 12.32 13.78
C SER A 85 -11.45 11.20 14.81
N SER A 86 -11.60 11.53 16.10
CA SER A 86 -11.46 10.63 17.26
C SER A 86 -12.32 9.35 17.22
N SER A 87 -13.21 9.21 16.24
CA SER A 87 -14.08 8.05 16.06
C SER A 87 -13.42 6.82 15.41
N VAL A 88 -12.26 6.96 14.74
CA VAL A 88 -11.64 5.88 13.92
C VAL A 88 -10.81 4.88 14.73
N VAL A 89 -10.56 5.13 16.02
CA VAL A 89 -9.84 4.19 16.92
C VAL A 89 -10.64 2.90 17.21
N LYS A 90 -11.89 2.80 16.76
CA LYS A 90 -12.83 1.74 17.18
C LYS A 90 -12.63 0.35 16.55
N ASN A 91 -11.78 0.17 15.54
CA ASN A 91 -11.62 -1.13 14.87
C ASN A 91 -10.15 -1.53 14.66
N ARG A 92 -9.40 -1.77 15.74
CA ARG A 92 -8.18 -2.59 15.63
C ARG A 92 -8.60 -4.02 15.29
N THR A 93 -8.62 -4.33 13.99
CA THR A 93 -8.78 -5.70 13.51
C THR A 93 -7.73 -6.58 14.17
N SER A 94 -8.15 -7.69 14.79
CA SER A 94 -7.20 -8.66 15.36
C SER A 94 -6.39 -9.31 14.23
N MET A 95 -5.13 -9.66 14.51
CA MET A 95 -4.29 -10.43 13.58
C MET A 95 -5.01 -11.67 13.04
N GLU A 96 -5.72 -12.37 13.91
CA GLU A 96 -6.51 -13.55 13.56
C GLU A 96 -7.63 -13.23 12.55
N GLY A 97 -8.26 -12.07 12.67
CA GLY A 97 -9.29 -11.63 11.72
C GLY A 97 -8.75 -11.39 10.31
N ILE A 98 -7.45 -11.11 10.14
CA ILE A 98 -6.81 -11.01 8.82
C ILE A 98 -6.35 -12.41 8.36
N ARG A 99 -5.79 -13.21 9.28
CA ARG A 99 -5.35 -14.59 8.99
C ARG A 99 -6.47 -15.53 8.61
N SER A 100 -7.72 -15.25 9.00
CA SER A 100 -8.88 -16.07 8.65
C SER A 100 -9.50 -15.78 7.27
N LEU A 101 -9.07 -14.69 6.60
CA LEU A 101 -9.65 -14.28 5.31
C LEU A 101 -9.30 -15.31 4.23
N ARG A 102 -10.28 -15.84 3.50
CA ARG A 102 -10.06 -16.86 2.46
C ARG A 102 -10.05 -16.25 1.06
N LEU A 103 -10.85 -15.20 0.85
CA LEU A 103 -10.90 -14.50 -0.44
C LEU A 103 -10.58 -13.02 -0.28
N ILE A 104 -9.42 -12.63 -0.82
CA ILE A 104 -8.98 -11.24 -0.92
C ILE A 104 -8.91 -10.88 -2.40
N THR A 105 -9.64 -9.86 -2.84
CA THR A 105 -9.59 -9.41 -4.23
C THR A 105 -8.50 -8.37 -4.40
N ALA A 106 -7.55 -8.61 -5.31
CA ALA A 106 -6.63 -7.58 -5.79
C ALA A 106 -7.38 -6.65 -6.74
N VAL A 107 -8.03 -5.62 -6.18
CA VAL A 107 -9.00 -4.82 -6.90
C VAL A 107 -8.33 -3.98 -7.98
N LYS A 108 -8.95 -3.93 -9.17
CA LYS A 108 -8.54 -3.03 -10.25
C LYS A 108 -8.84 -1.58 -9.86
N THR A 109 -7.95 -0.66 -10.25
CA THR A 109 -8.21 0.78 -10.14
C THR A 109 -8.71 1.32 -11.48
N PRO A 110 -9.99 1.68 -11.65
CA PRO A 110 -10.50 2.26 -12.90
C PRO A 110 -10.06 3.72 -13.06
N TYR A 111 -9.99 4.16 -14.32
CA TYR A 111 -9.48 5.48 -14.69
C TYR A 111 -10.46 6.21 -15.60
N LEU A 112 -10.58 7.52 -15.40
CA LEU A 112 -11.25 8.44 -16.31
C LEU A 112 -10.42 8.62 -17.60
N PRO A 113 -11.02 9.11 -18.71
CA PRO A 113 -10.29 9.35 -19.95
C PRO A 113 -9.09 10.30 -19.84
N ASN A 114 -9.05 11.13 -18.79
CA ASN A 114 -7.95 12.04 -18.50
C ASN A 114 -6.82 11.42 -17.66
N GLY A 115 -6.91 10.12 -17.32
CA GLY A 115 -5.92 9.38 -16.53
C GLY A 115 -6.10 9.46 -15.01
N GLN A 116 -7.04 10.27 -14.51
CA GLN A 116 -7.35 10.33 -13.07
C GLN A 116 -8.15 9.10 -12.63
N PHE A 117 -8.18 8.81 -11.34
CA PHE A 117 -8.99 7.71 -10.81
C PHE A 117 -10.48 7.98 -11.01
N ASP A 118 -11.20 6.98 -11.48
CA ASP A 118 -12.66 6.98 -11.53
C ASP A 118 -13.20 6.38 -10.23
N LEU A 119 -13.39 7.22 -9.20
CA LEU A 119 -13.81 6.76 -7.88
C LEU A 119 -15.25 6.21 -7.88
N ASP A 120 -16.14 6.71 -8.74
CA ASP A 120 -17.51 6.19 -8.85
C ASP A 120 -17.49 4.75 -9.38
N SER A 121 -16.70 4.49 -10.44
CA SER A 121 -16.51 3.12 -10.95
C SER A 121 -15.78 2.22 -9.94
N TYR A 122 -14.83 2.76 -9.18
CA TYR A 122 -14.13 2.03 -8.13
C TYR A 122 -15.10 1.59 -7.02
N ASP A 123 -15.94 2.50 -6.54
CA ASP A 123 -16.90 2.23 -5.47
C ASP A 123 -17.92 1.20 -5.90
N ASN A 124 -18.46 1.32 -7.12
CA ASN A 124 -19.34 0.31 -7.70
C ASN A 124 -18.67 -1.07 -7.80
N LEU A 125 -17.40 -1.12 -8.23
CA LEU A 125 -16.65 -2.36 -8.29
C LEU A 125 -16.51 -2.98 -6.90
N VAL A 126 -16.10 -2.19 -5.90
CA VAL A 126 -15.93 -2.64 -4.52
C VAL A 126 -17.25 -3.13 -3.92
N ASP A 127 -18.34 -2.38 -4.08
CA ASP A 127 -19.67 -2.78 -3.60
C ASP A 127 -20.14 -4.10 -4.24
N MET A 128 -19.92 -4.27 -5.54
CA MET A 128 -20.23 -5.53 -6.22
C MET A 128 -19.44 -6.71 -5.63
N GLN A 129 -18.16 -6.51 -5.30
CA GLN A 129 -17.36 -7.53 -4.65
C GLN A 129 -17.93 -7.89 -3.27
N ILE A 130 -18.20 -6.87 -2.44
CA ILE A 130 -18.74 -7.05 -1.08
C ILE A 130 -20.09 -7.77 -1.12
N ALA A 131 -20.98 -7.39 -2.02
CA ALA A 131 -22.28 -8.03 -2.21
C ALA A 131 -22.16 -9.52 -2.59
N LYS A 132 -21.05 -9.91 -3.22
CA LYS A 132 -20.74 -11.31 -3.56
C LYS A 132 -19.95 -12.05 -2.48
N GLY A 133 -19.59 -11.36 -1.39
CA GLY A 133 -19.09 -11.97 -0.17
C GLY A 133 -17.58 -12.09 -0.07
N ILE A 134 -16.83 -11.22 -0.75
CA ILE A 134 -15.38 -11.09 -0.49
C ILE A 134 -15.14 -10.69 0.98
N GLU A 135 -13.95 -11.01 1.48
CA GLU A 135 -13.61 -10.80 2.88
C GLU A 135 -12.52 -9.73 3.04
N GLY A 136 -11.67 -9.59 2.02
CA GLY A 136 -10.64 -8.56 1.95
C GLY A 136 -10.51 -7.93 0.56
N ILE A 137 -10.00 -6.71 0.53
CA ILE A 137 -9.61 -5.97 -0.67
C ILE A 137 -8.15 -5.58 -0.55
N LEU A 138 -7.37 -5.96 -1.55
CA LEU A 138 -6.00 -5.47 -1.74
C LEU A 138 -6.04 -4.25 -2.66
N VAL A 139 -5.80 -3.08 -2.08
CA VAL A 139 -5.78 -1.77 -2.75
C VAL A 139 -4.41 -1.50 -3.33
N ALA A 140 -4.37 -0.99 -4.57
CA ALA A 140 -3.14 -0.60 -5.27
C ALA A 140 -2.08 -1.72 -5.35
N GLY A 141 -2.50 -2.99 -5.36
CA GLY A 141 -1.59 -4.11 -5.69
C GLY A 141 -1.13 -4.06 -7.15
N SER A 142 -0.41 -5.08 -7.62
CA SER A 142 0.02 -5.14 -9.02
C SER A 142 -1.15 -5.05 -10.01
N THR A 143 -2.28 -5.71 -9.70
CA THR A 143 -3.54 -5.66 -10.48
C THR A 143 -4.24 -4.31 -10.38
N GLY A 144 -4.12 -3.65 -9.23
CA GLY A 144 -4.62 -2.29 -9.02
C GLY A 144 -3.67 -1.23 -9.57
N GLU A 145 -2.57 -1.63 -10.21
CA GLU A 145 -1.57 -0.75 -10.84
C GLU A 145 -0.92 0.26 -9.88
N GLY A 146 -0.70 -0.13 -8.62
CA GLY A 146 -0.03 0.75 -7.65
C GLY A 146 1.35 1.24 -8.11
N GLN A 147 2.05 0.45 -8.92
CA GLN A 147 3.34 0.86 -9.51
C GLN A 147 3.25 2.05 -10.49
N LEU A 148 2.05 2.42 -10.95
CA LEU A 148 1.81 3.57 -11.82
C LEU A 148 1.27 4.80 -11.07
N MET A 149 1.08 4.68 -9.75
CA MET A 149 0.52 5.73 -8.92
C MET A 149 1.62 6.54 -8.24
N THR A 150 1.33 7.81 -7.98
CA THR A 150 2.08 8.54 -6.95
C THR A 150 1.71 8.03 -5.57
N TRP A 151 2.60 8.20 -4.58
CA TRP A 151 2.31 7.84 -3.19
C TRP A 151 1.09 8.59 -2.63
N SER A 152 0.86 9.84 -3.04
CA SER A 152 -0.32 10.60 -2.64
C SER A 152 -1.61 9.95 -3.12
N GLU A 153 -1.65 9.53 -4.38
CA GLU A 153 -2.82 8.86 -4.96
C GLU A 153 -3.06 7.50 -4.31
N GLN A 154 -2.00 6.73 -4.06
CA GLN A 154 -2.11 5.42 -3.41
C GLN A 154 -2.64 5.52 -1.98
N ILE A 155 -2.12 6.46 -1.18
CA ILE A 155 -2.60 6.70 0.19
C ILE A 155 -4.03 7.25 0.18
N MET A 156 -4.36 8.14 -0.78
CA MET A 156 -5.73 8.64 -0.95
C MET A 156 -6.69 7.50 -1.25
N LEU A 157 -6.36 6.59 -2.17
CA LEU A 157 -7.22 5.46 -2.51
C LEU A 157 -7.38 4.51 -1.31
N ILE A 158 -6.31 4.22 -0.57
CA ILE A 158 -6.40 3.42 0.66
C ILE A 158 -7.33 4.10 1.68
N ALA A 159 -7.15 5.40 1.92
CA ALA A 159 -7.98 6.17 2.86
C ALA A 159 -9.46 6.18 2.44
N HIS A 160 -9.73 6.38 1.15
CA HIS A 160 -11.07 6.31 0.56
C HIS A 160 -11.69 4.93 0.78
N THR A 161 -10.95 3.85 0.48
CA THR A 161 -11.46 2.48 0.66
C THR A 161 -11.77 2.18 2.12
N VAL A 162 -10.90 2.60 3.06
CA VAL A 162 -11.13 2.44 4.49
C VAL A 162 -12.39 3.20 4.92
N ASN A 163 -12.52 4.47 4.53
CA ASN A 163 -13.63 5.31 4.95
C ASN A 163 -14.99 4.82 4.42
N CYS A 164 -15.04 4.35 3.17
CA CYS A 164 -16.29 3.94 2.52
C CYS A 164 -16.67 2.47 2.79
N PHE A 165 -15.68 1.60 3.03
CA PHE A 165 -15.88 0.14 3.04
C PHE A 165 -15.29 -0.60 4.25
N GLY A 166 -14.48 0.05 5.09
CA GLY A 166 -13.71 -0.59 6.16
C GLY A 166 -14.52 -1.32 7.23
N ASP A 167 -15.79 -0.96 7.41
CA ASP A 167 -16.71 -1.65 8.33
C ASP A 167 -17.31 -2.93 7.72
N ARG A 168 -17.24 -3.09 6.40
CA ARG A 168 -17.85 -4.22 5.65
C ARG A 168 -16.82 -5.22 5.13
N VAL A 169 -15.59 -4.79 4.89
CA VAL A 169 -14.51 -5.61 4.30
C VAL A 169 -13.15 -5.22 4.87
N LYS A 170 -12.21 -6.16 4.95
CA LYS A 170 -10.84 -5.84 5.37
C LYS A 170 -10.07 -5.16 4.26
N VAL A 171 -9.39 -4.06 4.58
CA VAL A 171 -8.58 -3.31 3.62
C VAL A 171 -7.11 -3.64 3.83
N VAL A 172 -6.50 -4.25 2.82
CA VAL A 172 -5.05 -4.48 2.72
C VAL A 172 -4.49 -3.44 1.76
N GLY A 173 -3.66 -2.51 2.25
CA GLY A 173 -2.97 -1.56 1.39
C GLY A 173 -1.69 -2.17 0.83
N ASN A 174 -1.44 -2.08 -0.47
CA ASN A 174 -0.08 -2.26 -0.95
C ASN A 174 0.76 -1.08 -0.45
N ALA A 175 1.81 -1.35 0.32
CA ALA A 175 2.74 -0.34 0.81
C ALA A 175 4.21 -0.77 0.64
N GLY A 176 4.43 -1.85 -0.12
CA GLY A 176 5.76 -2.32 -0.47
C GLY A 176 6.44 -1.43 -1.50
N SER A 177 7.75 -1.29 -1.38
CA SER A 177 8.63 -0.61 -2.34
C SER A 177 9.98 -1.30 -2.36
N ASN A 178 10.72 -1.16 -3.45
CA ASN A 178 12.13 -1.54 -3.48
C ASN A 178 13.04 -0.57 -2.72
N CYS A 179 12.52 0.59 -2.33
CA CYS A 179 13.18 1.56 -1.48
C CYS A 179 12.66 1.44 -0.04
N THR A 180 13.50 1.02 0.90
CA THR A 180 13.10 0.82 2.30
C THR A 180 12.51 2.08 2.95
N SER A 181 13.05 3.26 2.64
CA SER A 181 12.54 4.51 3.20
C SER A 181 11.15 4.88 2.68
N GLU A 182 10.84 4.54 1.43
CA GLU A 182 9.49 4.70 0.88
C GLU A 182 8.53 3.69 1.49
N ALA A 183 8.95 2.42 1.59
CA ALA A 183 8.15 1.35 2.20
C ALA A 183 7.75 1.70 3.64
N ILE A 184 8.66 2.24 4.44
CA ILE A 184 8.37 2.74 5.79
C ILE A 184 7.31 3.84 5.75
N LYS A 185 7.55 4.93 5.00
CA LYS A 185 6.63 6.08 4.94
C LYS A 185 5.24 5.70 4.44
N ALA A 186 5.17 4.87 3.40
CA ALA A 186 3.91 4.39 2.85
C ALA A 186 3.14 3.53 3.86
N THR A 187 3.85 2.68 4.61
CA THR A 187 3.25 1.81 5.63
C THR A 187 2.72 2.63 6.81
N GLU A 188 3.51 3.58 7.33
CA GLU A 188 3.08 4.49 8.39
C GLU A 188 1.83 5.27 7.99
N ARG A 189 1.83 5.86 6.79
CA ARG A 189 0.69 6.62 6.27
C ARG A 189 -0.52 5.75 6.02
N GLY A 190 -0.34 4.55 5.47
CA GLY A 190 -1.41 3.59 5.22
C GLY A 190 -2.12 3.16 6.50
N PHE A 191 -1.36 2.87 7.56
CA PHE A 191 -1.93 2.55 8.87
C PHE A 191 -2.55 3.77 9.54
N ALA A 192 -1.97 4.96 9.37
CA ALA A 192 -2.53 6.21 9.89
C ALA A 192 -3.90 6.54 9.27
N VAL A 193 -4.16 6.14 8.02
CA VAL A 193 -5.49 6.28 7.39
C VAL A 193 -6.42 5.08 7.63
N GLY A 194 -5.97 4.08 8.40
CA GLY A 194 -6.81 3.01 8.93
C GLY A 194 -6.83 1.68 8.15
N MET A 195 -5.87 1.42 7.26
CA MET A 195 -5.78 0.09 6.62
C MET A 195 -5.56 -1.01 7.67
N ASN A 196 -6.06 -2.23 7.41
CA ASN A 196 -5.96 -3.34 8.37
C ASN A 196 -4.63 -4.08 8.30
N ALA A 197 -4.03 -4.18 7.10
CA ALA A 197 -2.72 -4.78 6.89
C ALA A 197 -2.02 -4.13 5.70
N ALA A 198 -0.70 -4.31 5.63
CA ALA A 198 0.10 -3.92 4.48
C ALA A 198 0.56 -5.15 3.68
N LEU A 199 0.49 -5.09 2.35
CA LEU A 199 1.21 -6.02 1.48
C LEU A 199 2.60 -5.46 1.16
N HIS A 200 3.64 -6.28 1.37
CA HIS A 200 5.03 -5.91 1.11
C HIS A 200 5.72 -6.91 0.20
N ILE A 201 6.09 -6.46 -1.00
CA ILE A 201 6.90 -7.20 -1.95
C ILE A 201 8.39 -7.08 -1.60
N SER A 202 9.22 -8.05 -2.01
CA SER A 202 10.68 -7.90 -1.89
C SER A 202 11.19 -6.76 -2.80
N PRO A 203 12.34 -6.16 -2.48
CA PRO A 203 12.96 -5.16 -3.34
C PRO A 203 13.18 -5.65 -4.78
N TYR A 204 12.29 -5.21 -5.67
CA TYR A 204 12.31 -5.54 -7.08
C TYR A 204 13.27 -4.63 -7.85
N TYR A 205 13.79 -5.14 -8.97
CA TYR A 205 14.84 -4.50 -9.77
C TYR A 205 16.18 -4.36 -9.01
N GLY A 206 16.23 -3.51 -7.97
CA GLY A 206 17.36 -3.34 -7.07
C GLY A 206 17.42 -4.41 -5.98
N LYS A 207 17.72 -5.66 -6.36
CA LYS A 207 17.82 -6.80 -5.43
C LYS A 207 18.86 -6.54 -4.34
N THR A 208 18.63 -7.14 -3.18
CA THR A 208 19.54 -7.05 -2.02
C THR A 208 19.98 -8.43 -1.53
N SER A 209 20.93 -8.49 -0.59
CA SER A 209 21.33 -9.73 0.06
C SER A 209 20.20 -10.30 0.94
N LEU A 210 20.33 -11.54 1.43
CA LEU A 210 19.35 -12.12 2.36
C LEU A 210 19.26 -11.31 3.67
N ASP A 211 20.39 -10.87 4.20
CA ASP A 211 20.42 -9.97 5.37
C ASP A 211 19.73 -8.64 5.06
N GLY A 212 19.88 -8.12 3.84
CA GLY A 212 19.19 -6.94 3.37
C GLY A 212 17.68 -7.13 3.28
N LEU A 213 17.20 -8.31 2.86
CA LEU A 213 15.78 -8.65 2.86
C LEU A 213 15.23 -8.65 4.29
N VAL A 214 15.93 -9.31 5.22
CA VAL A 214 15.52 -9.35 6.63
C VAL A 214 15.48 -7.94 7.22
N ALA A 215 16.51 -7.12 6.97
CA ALA A 215 16.54 -5.74 7.45
C ALA A 215 15.41 -4.87 6.86
N HIS A 216 15.12 -5.03 5.56
CA HIS A 216 14.03 -4.33 4.88
C HIS A 216 12.68 -4.69 5.51
N TYR A 217 12.37 -5.97 5.66
CA TYR A 217 11.10 -6.41 6.24
C TYR A 217 10.97 -6.08 7.73
N ASN A 218 12.04 -6.23 8.52
CA ASN A 218 12.01 -5.86 9.93
C ASN A 218 11.70 -4.37 10.15
N SER A 219 12.13 -3.50 9.22
CA SER A 219 11.81 -2.08 9.27
C SER A 219 10.31 -1.83 9.20
N VAL A 220 9.57 -2.56 8.36
CA VAL A 220 8.11 -2.37 8.18
C VAL A 220 7.27 -3.24 9.13
N LEU A 221 7.76 -4.42 9.51
CA LEU A 221 7.14 -5.28 10.53
C LEU A 221 7.08 -4.60 11.90
N SER A 222 7.97 -3.63 12.17
CA SER A 222 7.92 -2.83 13.39
C SER A 222 6.71 -1.89 13.48
N ILE A 223 6.05 -1.61 12.34
CA ILE A 223 4.97 -0.62 12.23
C ILE A 223 3.59 -1.28 12.47
N GLY A 224 3.32 -2.45 11.87
CA GLY A 224 2.01 -3.09 11.98
C GLY A 224 1.87 -4.39 11.18
N PRO A 225 0.66 -4.94 11.01
CA PRO A 225 0.39 -6.21 10.34
C PRO A 225 0.87 -6.28 8.88
N ILE A 226 1.86 -7.12 8.57
CA ILE A 226 2.44 -7.25 7.23
C ILE A 226 2.13 -8.62 6.62
N ILE A 227 1.72 -8.61 5.35
CA ILE A 227 1.69 -9.79 4.47
C ILE A 227 2.90 -9.68 3.53
N VAL A 228 3.82 -10.65 3.60
CA VAL A 228 4.97 -10.73 2.70
C VAL A 228 4.52 -11.23 1.34
N TYR A 229 4.97 -10.61 0.25
CA TYR A 229 4.61 -10.99 -1.12
C TYR A 229 5.83 -11.53 -1.87
N ASN A 230 5.82 -12.84 -2.12
CA ASN A 230 6.85 -13.51 -2.90
C ASN A 230 6.35 -13.77 -4.33
N ILE A 231 6.99 -13.14 -5.32
CA ILE A 231 6.70 -13.34 -6.75
C ILE A 231 7.99 -13.20 -7.60
N PRO A 232 8.88 -14.20 -7.56
CA PRO A 232 10.18 -14.12 -8.24
C PRO A 232 10.08 -13.86 -9.74
N THR A 233 8.99 -14.26 -10.39
CA THR A 233 8.74 -13.98 -11.81
C THR A 233 8.63 -12.49 -12.13
N ARG A 234 8.35 -11.63 -11.14
CA ARG A 234 8.28 -10.17 -11.29
C ARG A 234 9.42 -9.43 -10.59
N THR A 235 9.92 -9.95 -9.46
CA THR A 235 11.00 -9.32 -8.69
C THR A 235 12.39 -9.76 -9.15
N ASN A 236 12.46 -10.89 -9.86
CA ASN A 236 13.68 -11.61 -10.20
C ASN A 236 14.48 -12.05 -8.94
N GLN A 237 13.84 -12.13 -7.78
CA GLN A 237 14.43 -12.61 -6.51
C GLN A 237 13.38 -13.41 -5.73
N ASP A 238 13.63 -14.70 -5.55
CA ASP A 238 12.84 -15.55 -4.65
C ASP A 238 13.19 -15.21 -3.20
N ILE A 239 12.17 -15.11 -2.34
CA ILE A 239 12.35 -14.99 -0.89
C ILE A 239 12.48 -16.42 -0.36
N PRO A 240 13.67 -16.85 0.10
CA PRO A 240 13.86 -18.22 0.54
C PRO A 240 13.07 -18.49 1.83
N PRO A 241 12.64 -19.74 2.07
CA PRO A 241 11.89 -20.10 3.26
C PRO A 241 12.58 -19.73 4.58
N SER A 242 13.91 -19.83 4.65
CA SER A 242 14.69 -19.42 5.83
C SER A 242 14.53 -17.94 6.19
N VAL A 243 14.37 -17.06 5.21
CA VAL A 243 14.07 -15.64 5.45
C VAL A 243 12.67 -15.50 6.03
N VAL A 244 11.66 -16.15 5.43
CA VAL A 244 10.28 -16.09 5.93
C VAL A 244 10.17 -16.65 7.35
N GLN A 245 10.83 -17.76 7.67
CA GLN A 245 10.91 -18.33 9.01
C GLN A 245 11.50 -17.34 10.03
N THR A 246 12.53 -16.60 9.62
CA THR A 246 13.12 -15.54 10.45
C THR A 246 12.09 -14.42 10.70
N LEU A 247 11.38 -13.99 9.66
CA LEU A 247 10.34 -12.96 9.77
C LEU A 247 9.12 -13.41 10.59
N ALA A 248 8.82 -14.71 10.61
CA ALA A 248 7.70 -15.30 11.35
C ALA A 248 7.86 -15.22 12.87
N GLN A 249 9.05 -14.89 13.36
CA GLN A 249 9.28 -14.55 14.77
C GLN A 249 8.62 -13.21 15.16
N SER A 250 8.30 -12.35 14.19
CA SER A 250 7.59 -11.10 14.46
C SER A 250 6.09 -11.35 14.69
N PRO A 251 5.49 -10.81 15.77
CA PRO A 251 4.05 -10.94 16.01
C PRO A 251 3.21 -10.23 14.95
N ASN A 252 3.82 -9.33 14.17
CA ASN A 252 3.17 -8.56 13.12
C ASN A 252 3.22 -9.24 11.74
N LEU A 253 3.91 -10.39 11.59
CA LEU A 253 3.80 -11.15 10.35
C LEU A 253 2.42 -11.80 10.28
N VAL A 254 1.58 -11.31 9.37
CA VAL A 254 0.26 -11.88 9.10
C VAL A 254 0.42 -13.23 8.39
N GLY A 255 1.24 -13.27 7.35
CA GLY A 255 1.47 -14.43 6.51
C GLY A 255 2.17 -14.08 5.19
N VAL A 256 2.09 -14.97 4.21
CA VAL A 256 2.73 -14.83 2.90
C VAL A 256 1.69 -14.91 1.79
N LYS A 257 1.78 -14.01 0.81
CA LYS A 257 1.22 -14.17 -0.54
C LYS A 257 2.28 -14.85 -1.42
N GLU A 258 2.07 -16.10 -1.77
CA GLU A 258 3.05 -16.94 -2.47
C GLU A 258 2.67 -17.17 -3.94
N CYS A 259 3.66 -17.05 -4.84
CA CYS A 259 3.53 -17.21 -6.28
C CYS A 259 4.62 -18.11 -6.91
N VAL A 260 5.36 -18.89 -6.11
CA VAL A 260 6.31 -19.90 -6.60
C VAL A 260 5.58 -21.18 -7.01
N GLY A 261 4.73 -21.73 -6.13
CA GLY A 261 4.00 -22.96 -6.39
C GLY A 261 3.46 -23.62 -5.13
N THR A 262 2.65 -24.66 -5.29
CA THR A 262 1.95 -25.35 -4.19
C THR A 262 2.88 -26.06 -3.21
N GLU A 263 4.00 -26.63 -3.66
CA GLU A 263 5.00 -27.22 -2.76
C GLU A 263 5.60 -26.20 -1.79
N ARG A 264 5.86 -24.97 -2.27
CA ARG A 264 6.33 -23.87 -1.41
C ARG A 264 5.27 -23.46 -0.39
N ILE A 265 4.00 -23.46 -0.79
CA ILE A 265 2.87 -23.21 0.11
C ILE A 265 2.85 -24.26 1.23
N LYS A 266 2.91 -25.54 0.87
CA LYS A 266 2.88 -26.63 1.85
C LYS A 266 4.06 -26.57 2.83
N GLN A 267 5.25 -26.25 2.35
CA GLN A 267 6.42 -26.04 3.20
C GLN A 267 6.14 -25.02 4.32
N TYR A 268 5.51 -23.88 3.97
CA TYR A 268 5.17 -22.86 4.96
C TYR A 268 4.03 -23.29 5.88
N THR A 269 2.98 -23.92 5.36
CA THR A 269 1.82 -24.29 6.15
C THR A 269 2.12 -25.42 7.13
N ASP A 270 3.01 -26.35 6.77
CA ASP A 270 3.50 -27.42 7.66
C ASP A 270 4.29 -26.84 8.86
N GLU A 271 4.85 -25.64 8.70
CA GLU A 271 5.52 -24.87 9.76
C GLU A 271 4.57 -23.89 10.50
N GLY A 272 3.27 -23.91 10.17
CA GLY A 272 2.25 -23.05 10.79
C GLY A 272 2.23 -21.62 10.27
N ILE A 273 2.91 -21.31 9.16
CA ILE A 273 2.87 -19.99 8.52
C ILE A 273 1.60 -19.89 7.67
N VAL A 274 0.83 -18.81 7.87
CA VAL A 274 -0.36 -18.52 7.07
C VAL A 274 0.03 -18.14 5.65
N VAL A 275 -0.59 -18.79 4.65
CA VAL A 275 -0.32 -18.53 3.24
C VAL A 275 -1.60 -18.29 2.45
N TRP A 276 -1.56 -17.28 1.58
CA TRP A 276 -2.47 -17.14 0.45
C TRP A 276 -1.71 -17.42 -0.83
N THR A 277 -2.31 -18.17 -1.76
CA THR A 277 -1.76 -18.19 -3.11
C THR A 277 -2.09 -16.88 -3.83
N GLY A 278 -1.11 -16.35 -4.57
CA GLY A 278 -1.33 -15.26 -5.53
C GLY A 278 -1.56 -15.74 -6.97
N ILE A 279 -1.69 -17.06 -7.18
CA ILE A 279 -1.93 -17.67 -8.48
C ILE A 279 -3.35 -18.24 -8.52
N ASP A 280 -4.25 -17.58 -9.23
CA ASP A 280 -5.65 -18.01 -9.36
C ASP A 280 -5.74 -19.48 -9.79
N LYS A 281 -5.03 -19.88 -10.85
CA LYS A 281 -5.06 -21.25 -11.40
C LYS A 281 -4.66 -22.38 -10.43
N MET A 282 -4.00 -22.05 -9.32
CA MET A 282 -3.56 -23.01 -8.29
C MET A 282 -4.38 -22.90 -7.01
N SER A 283 -5.34 -21.98 -6.95
CA SER A 283 -6.09 -21.70 -5.72
C SER A 283 -6.83 -22.90 -5.17
N HIS A 284 -7.30 -23.80 -6.04
CA HIS A 284 -8.04 -25.00 -5.63
C HIS A 284 -7.18 -25.90 -4.77
N ASP A 285 -6.14 -26.42 -5.41
CA ASP A 285 -5.25 -27.40 -4.82
C ASP A 285 -4.50 -26.75 -3.66
N ALA A 286 -4.05 -25.50 -3.80
CA ALA A 286 -3.40 -24.77 -2.72
C ALA A 286 -4.23 -24.76 -1.43
N ARG A 287 -5.56 -24.58 -1.54
CA ARG A 287 -6.45 -24.53 -0.38
C ARG A 287 -6.72 -25.92 0.21
N TRP A 288 -7.01 -26.90 -0.63
CA TRP A 288 -7.52 -28.20 -0.17
C TRP A 288 -6.41 -29.21 0.11
N ASP A 289 -5.32 -29.17 -0.65
CA ASP A 289 -4.27 -30.18 -0.63
C ASP A 289 -2.97 -29.66 0.00
N PHE A 290 -2.71 -28.35 -0.06
CA PHE A 290 -1.44 -27.74 0.41
C PHE A 290 -1.61 -26.75 1.57
N GLY A 291 -2.80 -26.68 2.19
CA GLY A 291 -3.00 -25.97 3.46
C GLY A 291 -3.05 -24.44 3.40
N ALA A 292 -3.05 -23.81 2.23
CA ALA A 292 -3.25 -22.35 2.12
C ALA A 292 -4.58 -21.95 2.78
N VAL A 293 -4.64 -20.76 3.39
CA VAL A 293 -5.91 -20.23 3.92
C VAL A 293 -6.87 -19.87 2.78
N GLY A 294 -6.32 -19.38 1.67
CA GLY A 294 -7.10 -19.04 0.49
C GLY A 294 -6.28 -18.33 -0.60
N VAL A 295 -6.89 -17.35 -1.26
CA VAL A 295 -6.34 -16.70 -2.46
C VAL A 295 -6.40 -15.18 -2.38
N GLN A 296 -5.33 -14.52 -2.85
CA GLN A 296 -5.34 -13.11 -3.23
C GLN A 296 -5.52 -12.98 -4.74
N SER A 297 -6.78 -12.90 -5.17
CA SER A 297 -7.23 -13.23 -6.51
C SER A 297 -7.27 -12.03 -7.46
N VAL A 298 -6.90 -12.26 -8.73
CA VAL A 298 -7.17 -11.35 -9.85
C VAL A 298 -8.52 -11.68 -10.48
N ALA A 299 -8.79 -12.97 -10.74
CA ALA A 299 -10.01 -13.46 -11.39
C ALA A 299 -11.29 -13.03 -10.68
N SER A 300 -11.25 -12.87 -9.35
CA SER A 300 -12.38 -12.38 -8.55
C SER A 300 -12.86 -10.99 -8.94
N ASN A 301 -12.06 -10.15 -9.63
CA ASN A 301 -12.56 -8.88 -10.18
C ASN A 301 -13.73 -9.09 -11.15
N LEU A 302 -13.72 -10.17 -11.92
CA LEU A 302 -14.73 -10.48 -12.93
C LEU A 302 -15.82 -11.40 -12.39
N VAL A 303 -15.42 -12.46 -11.67
CA VAL A 303 -16.32 -13.50 -11.19
C VAL A 303 -16.10 -13.73 -9.68
N PRO A 304 -16.58 -12.82 -8.82
CA PRO A 304 -16.51 -13.03 -7.37
C PRO A 304 -17.52 -14.12 -6.98
N VAL A 305 -17.06 -15.16 -6.28
CA VAL A 305 -17.89 -16.31 -5.92
C VAL A 305 -18.55 -16.11 -4.56
N ARG A 306 -19.82 -16.52 -4.44
CA ARG A 306 -20.56 -16.52 -3.16
C ARG A 306 -19.94 -17.51 -2.17
N ARG A 307 -19.72 -17.02 -0.94
CA ARG A 307 -19.25 -17.68 0.31
C ARG A 307 -19.68 -19.13 0.60
N HIS A 308 -20.65 -19.71 -0.10
CA HIS A 308 -21.31 -20.98 0.25
C HIS A 308 -21.33 -22.05 -0.87
N LYS A 309 -20.92 -21.73 -2.10
CA LYS A 309 -20.78 -22.73 -3.16
C LYS A 309 -19.35 -22.70 -3.66
N SER A 310 -18.48 -23.35 -2.91
CA SER A 310 -17.08 -23.63 -3.24
C SER A 310 -16.31 -22.36 -3.59
N VAL A 311 -15.31 -21.95 -2.81
CA VAL A 311 -14.39 -20.84 -3.15
C VAL A 311 -13.67 -21.06 -4.51
N LEU A 312 -13.97 -22.14 -5.24
CA LEU A 312 -13.03 -22.90 -6.02
C LEU A 312 -13.62 -23.70 -7.19
N PHE A 313 -14.76 -23.30 -7.77
CA PHE A 313 -15.18 -23.91 -9.05
C PHE A 313 -14.52 -23.27 -10.29
N PHE A 314 -13.59 -22.32 -10.12
CA PHE A 314 -13.08 -21.54 -11.25
C PHE A 314 -12.19 -22.36 -12.21
N LEU A 315 -11.68 -23.53 -11.83
CA LEU A 315 -10.56 -24.16 -12.56
C LEU A 315 -10.68 -25.66 -12.83
N GLU A 316 -11.82 -26.29 -12.53
CA GLU A 316 -12.10 -27.62 -13.10
C GLU A 316 -12.67 -27.53 -14.54
N LYS A 317 -12.97 -26.32 -15.05
CA LYS A 317 -13.65 -26.12 -16.35
C LYS A 317 -13.08 -25.03 -17.26
N LEU A 318 -11.80 -24.68 -17.09
CA LEU A 318 -11.02 -23.94 -18.09
C LEU A 318 -9.81 -24.79 -18.48
#